data_AF-Q2H583-F1
#
_entry.id   AF-Q2H583-F1
#
_cell.length_a   1.000
_cell.length_b   1.000
_cell.length_c   1.000
_cell.angle_alpha   90.00
_cell.angle_beta   90.00
_cell.angle_gamma   90.00
#
_symmetry.space_group_name_H-M   'P 1'
#
loop_
_entity.id
_entity.type
_entity.pdbx_description
1 polymer ?
#
loop_
_entity_poly.entity_id
_entity_poly.type
_entity_poly.pdbx_seq_one_letter_code
_entity_poly.pdbx_strand_id
1 'polypeptide(L)'
;MPTFVILRNGSVIDTIQGANPPALTAAVEKAVKLAGGGAGGGGGAMFAGSGQRLGGSGVGRQSVVRPAKWDMKGFVEGLVAFFGLYFWSLLSLDPYKAAENSPFNKRNIQAAKAQSGGSGTRLPPRPGFKTLADLGSE
;
A
#
# COMPACT_ATOMS: atom_id res chain seq x y z
N MET A 1 -27.02 14.48 27.21
CA MET A 1 -27.87 15.28 26.30
C MET A 1 -27.20 15.29 24.93
N PRO A 2 -27.85 14.82 23.84
CA PRO A 2 -27.23 14.82 22.52
C PRO A 2 -27.07 16.26 21.99
N THR A 3 -25.96 16.53 21.31
CA THR A 3 -25.66 17.82 20.67
C THR A 3 -25.13 17.57 19.27
N PHE A 4 -25.70 18.25 18.28
CA PHE A 4 -25.31 18.15 16.88
C PHE A 4 -24.67 19.47 16.46
N VAL A 5 -23.43 19.43 15.99
CA VAL A 5 -22.70 20.59 15.47
C VAL A 5 -22.61 20.44 13.95
N ILE A 6 -23.07 21.45 13.23
CA ILE A 6 -23.05 21.46 11.77
C ILE A 6 -21.88 22.34 11.33
N LEU A 7 -20.99 21.78 10.53
CA LEU A 7 -19.74 22.40 10.11
C LEU A 7 -19.75 22.67 8.61
N ARG A 8 -19.24 23.82 8.20
CA ARG A 8 -18.94 24.15 6.79
C ARG A 8 -17.58 24.80 6.70
N ASN A 9 -16.69 24.21 5.89
CA ASN A 9 -15.32 24.70 5.70
C ASN A 9 -14.60 24.99 7.03
N GLY A 10 -14.83 24.14 8.04
CA GLY A 10 -14.15 24.21 9.36
C GLY A 10 -14.69 25.27 10.30
N SER A 11 -15.73 25.99 9.88
CA SER A 11 -16.50 26.88 10.74
C SER A 11 -17.78 26.18 11.22
N VAL A 12 -18.17 26.46 12.46
CA VAL A 12 -19.46 26.06 13.01
C VAL A 12 -20.53 26.97 12.43
N ILE A 13 -21.46 26.39 11.69
CA ILE A 13 -22.59 27.12 11.10
C ILE A 13 -23.88 26.97 11.91
N ASP A 14 -24.04 25.87 12.63
CA ASP A 14 -25.21 25.66 13.48
C ASP A 14 -24.90 24.67 14.61
N THR A 15 -25.61 24.77 15.73
CA THR A 15 -25.48 23.88 16.88
C THR A 15 -26.86 23.60 17.48
N ILE A 16 -27.27 22.34 17.44
CA ILE A 16 -28.56 21.87 17.94
C ILE A 16 -28.33 21.10 19.23
N GLN A 17 -28.91 21.58 20.32
CA GLN A 17 -28.87 20.90 21.61
C GLN A 17 -30.19 20.18 21.87
N GLY A 18 -30.09 18.95 22.37
CA GLY A 18 -31.25 18.12 22.68
C GLY A 18 -31.75 17.30 21.49
N ALA A 19 -32.73 16.44 21.75
CA ALA A 19 -33.30 15.54 20.76
C ALA A 19 -34.49 16.21 20.05
N ASN A 20 -34.20 17.09 19.09
CA ASN A 20 -35.22 17.75 18.26
C ASN A 20 -35.07 17.32 16.78
N PRO A 21 -35.81 16.28 16.34
CA PRO A 21 -35.75 15.78 14.96
C PRO A 21 -36.06 16.84 13.88
N PRO A 22 -37.12 17.66 13.97
CA PRO A 22 -37.41 18.65 12.93
C PRO A 22 -36.38 19.79 12.85
N ALA A 23 -35.74 20.16 13.98
CA ALA A 23 -34.65 21.14 13.95
C ALA A 23 -33.43 20.59 13.20
N LEU A 24 -33.11 19.30 13.39
CA LEU A 24 -32.00 18.65 12.71
C LEU A 24 -32.22 18.55 11.20
N THR A 25 -33.42 18.16 10.76
CA THR A 25 -33.72 18.07 9.32
C THR A 25 -33.66 19.44 8.65
N ALA A 26 -34.23 20.47 9.26
CA ALA A 26 -34.19 21.83 8.73
C ALA A 26 -32.75 22.36 8.60
N ALA A 27 -31.89 22.06 9.58
CA ALA A 27 -30.50 22.50 9.55
C ALA A 27 -29.66 21.71 8.52
N VAL A 28 -29.94 20.42 8.33
CA VAL A 28 -29.34 19.61 7.25
C VAL A 28 -29.75 20.13 5.87
N GLU A 29 -31.04 20.42 5.65
CA GLU A 29 -31.50 21.00 4.38
C GLU A 29 -30.85 22.35 4.08
N LYS A 30 -30.70 23.21 5.09
CA LYS A 30 -29.96 24.47 4.97
C LYS A 30 -28.49 24.24 4.63
N ALA A 31 -27.83 23.31 5.31
CA ALA A 31 -26.43 22.97 5.04
C ALA A 31 -26.23 22.44 3.61
N VAL A 32 -27.14 21.61 3.11
CA VAL A 32 -27.12 21.09 1.73
C VAL A 32 -27.31 22.21 0.70
N LYS A 33 -28.25 23.13 0.93
CA LYS A 33 -28.43 24.31 0.06
C LYS A 33 -27.19 25.21 0.02
N LEU A 34 -26.54 25.41 1.17
CA LEU A 34 -25.28 26.16 1.26
C LEU A 34 -24.08 25.39 0.68
N ALA A 35 -24.17 24.07 0.58
CA ALA A 35 -23.15 23.23 -0.07
C ALA A 35 -23.29 23.18 -1.59
N GLY A 36 -24.50 23.30 -2.14
CA GLY A 36 -24.77 23.20 -3.58
C GLY A 36 -24.44 24.44 -4.42
N GLY A 37 -24.23 25.61 -3.81
CA GLY A 37 -24.01 26.88 -4.53
C GLY A 37 -22.55 27.23 -4.89
N GLY A 38 -21.58 26.38 -4.57
CA GLY A 38 -20.16 26.62 -4.86
C GLY A 38 -19.62 25.61 -5.85
N ALA A 39 -19.09 26.10 -6.99
CA ALA A 39 -18.33 25.28 -7.91
C ALA A 39 -17.16 24.60 -7.18
N GLY A 40 -17.18 23.27 -7.13
CA GLY A 40 -16.13 22.43 -6.56
C GLY A 40 -16.45 21.96 -5.15
N GLY A 41 -16.47 20.63 -4.97
CA GLY A 41 -16.69 19.92 -3.71
C GLY A 41 -15.65 20.24 -2.64
N GLY A 42 -15.71 21.45 -2.08
CA GLY A 42 -14.82 21.96 -1.03
C GLY A 42 -15.04 21.33 0.35
N GLY A 43 -16.07 20.50 0.51
CA GLY A 43 -16.23 19.67 1.70
C GLY A 43 -15.17 18.57 1.82
N GLY A 44 -14.58 18.13 0.70
CA GLY A 44 -13.55 17.10 0.69
C GLY A 44 -12.19 17.58 1.21
N ALA A 45 -11.86 18.87 1.10
CA ALA A 45 -10.52 19.37 1.40
C ALA A 45 -10.15 19.30 2.89
N MET A 46 -11.12 19.43 3.79
CA MET A 46 -10.88 19.32 5.24
C MET A 46 -10.84 17.88 5.76
N PHE A 47 -11.49 16.95 5.05
CA PHE A 47 -11.41 15.51 5.33
C PHE A 47 -10.36 14.79 4.45
N ALA A 48 -9.70 15.50 3.54
CA ALA A 48 -8.63 15.00 2.68
C ALA A 48 -7.26 14.97 3.37
N GLY A 49 -7.19 15.33 4.65
CA GLY A 49 -5.97 15.16 5.44
C GLY A 49 -5.69 13.69 5.67
N SER A 50 -4.55 13.19 5.19
CA SER A 50 -4.03 11.89 5.65
C SER A 50 -3.92 11.97 7.18
N GLY A 51 -4.76 11.20 7.89
CA GLY A 51 -4.93 11.33 9.34
C GLY A 51 -3.61 11.53 10.09
N GLN A 52 -3.54 12.59 10.89
CA GLN A 52 -2.36 12.91 11.68
C GLN A 52 -2.16 11.82 12.74
N ARG A 53 -1.06 11.08 12.63
CA ARG A 53 -0.64 10.10 13.64
C ARG A 53 0.25 10.82 14.66
N LEU A 54 -0.17 10.82 15.93
CA LEU A 54 0.68 11.26 17.03
C LEU A 54 1.92 10.36 17.09
N GLY A 55 3.10 10.93 16.83
CA GLY A 55 4.39 10.24 16.92
C GLY A 55 5.09 9.92 15.58
N GLY A 56 4.52 10.27 14.43
CA GLY A 56 5.15 10.03 13.14
C GLY A 56 5.97 11.22 12.64
N SER A 57 7.24 11.33 13.03
CA SER A 57 8.16 12.28 12.38
C SER A 57 8.36 11.90 10.92
N GLY A 58 7.70 12.62 10.01
CA GLY A 58 8.28 12.99 8.72
C GLY A 58 8.52 11.90 7.67
N VAL A 59 7.87 10.73 7.74
CA VAL A 59 7.82 9.87 6.53
C VAL A 59 6.67 10.36 5.67
N GLY A 60 6.93 11.44 4.93
CA GLY A 60 6.13 11.80 3.77
C GLY A 60 6.11 10.61 2.83
N ARG A 61 5.02 9.84 2.85
CA ARG A 61 4.75 8.94 1.74
C ARG A 61 4.66 9.85 0.52
N GLN A 62 5.49 9.58 -0.49
CA GLN A 62 5.32 10.12 -1.83
C GLN A 62 3.91 9.72 -2.23
N SER A 63 2.95 10.58 -1.95
CA SER A 63 1.57 10.30 -2.24
C SER A 63 1.53 10.26 -3.75
N VAL A 64 1.18 9.11 -4.32
CA VAL A 64 0.73 9.01 -5.71
C VAL A 64 -0.64 9.68 -5.76
N VAL A 65 -0.68 10.98 -5.42
CA VAL A 65 -1.81 11.86 -5.64
C VAL A 65 -1.83 11.99 -7.14
N ARG A 66 -2.74 11.24 -7.76
CA ARG A 66 -3.12 11.48 -9.14
C ARG A 66 -3.81 12.84 -9.16
N PRO A 67 -3.23 13.89 -9.76
CA PRO A 67 -4.05 15.04 -10.10
C PRO A 67 -5.03 14.54 -11.18
N ALA A 68 -6.30 14.39 -10.81
CA ALA A 68 -7.41 14.24 -11.75
C ALA A 68 -7.68 15.59 -12.44
N LYS A 69 -6.62 16.17 -13.00
CA LYS A 69 -6.60 17.33 -13.87
C LYS A 69 -5.83 16.83 -15.08
N TRP A 70 -6.42 16.91 -16.27
CA TRP A 70 -5.74 16.54 -17.51
C TRP A 70 -4.55 17.48 -17.73
N ASP A 71 -3.43 17.16 -17.10
CA ASP A 71 -2.17 17.88 -17.23
C ASP A 71 -1.38 17.22 -18.36
N MET A 72 -1.53 17.78 -19.58
CA MET A 72 -0.83 17.29 -20.77
C MET A 72 0.69 17.27 -20.56
N LYS A 73 1.22 18.20 -19.77
CA LYS A 73 2.65 18.24 -19.43
C LYS A 73 3.00 17.04 -18.55
N GLY A 74 2.21 16.77 -17.50
CA GLY A 74 2.39 15.59 -16.65
C GLY A 74 2.26 14.26 -17.39
N PHE A 75 1.36 14.17 -18.38
CA PHE A 75 1.24 12.99 -19.24
C PHE A 75 2.48 12.77 -20.12
N VAL A 76 2.97 13.83 -20.78
CA VAL A 76 4.19 13.75 -21.61
C VAL A 76 5.41 13.43 -20.74
N GLU A 77 5.53 14.03 -19.57
CA GLU A 77 6.62 13.77 -18.62
C GLU A 77 6.57 12.31 -18.10
N GLY A 78 5.37 11.80 -17.82
CA GLY A 78 5.16 10.38 -17.49
C GLY A 78 5.52 9.44 -18.65
N LEU A 79 5.22 9.83 -19.90
CA LEU A 79 5.55 9.06 -21.09
C LEU A 79 7.07 9.02 -21.33
N VAL A 80 7.75 10.16 -21.20
CA VAL A 80 9.22 10.26 -21.27
C VAL A 80 9.87 9.44 -20.16
N ALA A 81 9.36 9.51 -18.93
CA ALA A 81 9.85 8.70 -17.82
C ALA A 81 9.65 7.20 -18.09
N PHE A 82 8.49 6.78 -18.60
CA PHE A 82 8.21 5.39 -18.94
C PHE A 82 9.17 4.86 -20.00
N PHE A 83 9.31 5.56 -21.14
CA PHE A 83 10.21 5.12 -22.21
C PHE A 83 11.68 5.22 -21.79
N GLY A 84 12.09 6.30 -21.11
CA GLY A 84 13.45 6.46 -20.59
C GLY A 84 13.84 5.32 -19.66
N LEU A 85 12.96 4.98 -18.70
CA LEU A 85 13.19 3.87 -17.79
C LEU A 85 13.11 2.49 -18.49
N TYR A 86 12.25 2.33 -19.51
CA TYR A 86 12.14 1.12 -20.30
C TYR A 86 13.42 0.85 -21.11
N PHE A 87 13.92 1.84 -21.85
CA PHE A 87 15.17 1.72 -22.59
C PHE A 87 16.37 1.55 -21.66
N TRP A 88 16.38 2.26 -20.53
CA TRP A 88 17.40 2.08 -19.50
C TRP A 88 17.38 0.66 -18.92
N SER A 89 16.20 0.11 -18.65
CA SER A 89 16.04 -1.27 -18.19
C SER A 89 16.47 -2.29 -19.24
N LEU A 90 16.18 -2.05 -20.53
CA LEU A 90 16.63 -2.94 -21.61
C LEU A 90 18.14 -2.96 -21.73
N LEU A 91 18.79 -1.80 -21.58
CA LEU A 91 20.26 -1.71 -21.64
C LEU A 91 20.92 -2.19 -20.34
N SER A 92 20.20 -2.19 -19.22
CA SER A 92 20.67 -2.75 -17.94
C SER A 92 20.59 -4.28 -17.87
N LEU A 93 19.81 -4.91 -18.74
CA LEU A 93 19.77 -6.37 -18.86
C LEU A 93 20.93 -6.80 -19.76
N ASP A 94 22.06 -7.21 -19.16
CA ASP A 94 23.17 -7.82 -19.91
C ASP A 94 22.87 -9.32 -20.15
N PRO A 95 22.42 -9.72 -21.36
CA PRO A 95 22.05 -11.10 -21.64
C PRO A 95 23.27 -12.02 -21.59
N TYR A 96 24.48 -11.52 -21.80
CA TYR A 96 25.70 -12.34 -21.78
C TYR A 96 26.07 -12.70 -20.34
N LYS A 97 26.05 -11.73 -19.42
CA LYS A 97 26.27 -12.01 -17.98
C LYS A 97 25.14 -12.82 -17.36
N ALA A 98 23.89 -12.58 -17.77
CA ALA A 98 22.75 -13.39 -17.34
C ALA A 98 22.87 -14.85 -17.85
N ALA A 99 23.35 -15.05 -19.08
CA ALA A 99 23.60 -16.38 -19.63
C ALA A 99 24.77 -17.08 -18.93
N GLU A 100 25.81 -16.37 -18.51
CA GLU A 100 26.91 -16.94 -17.72
C GLU A 100 26.45 -17.44 -16.36
N ASN A 101 25.59 -16.68 -15.68
CA ASN A 101 25.03 -17.04 -14.36
C ASN A 101 23.85 -18.02 -14.43
N SER A 102 23.44 -18.44 -15.63
CA SER A 102 22.32 -19.35 -15.80
C SER A 102 22.70 -20.79 -15.40
N PRO A 103 21.80 -21.54 -14.72
CA PRO A 103 22.02 -22.96 -14.38
C PRO A 103 22.15 -23.85 -15.62
N PHE A 104 21.76 -23.37 -16.80
CA PHE A 104 21.89 -24.09 -18.07
C PHE A 104 23.19 -23.76 -18.84
N ASN A 105 24.05 -22.91 -18.28
CA ASN A 105 25.34 -22.60 -18.88
C ASN A 105 26.23 -23.87 -18.92
N LYS A 106 26.66 -24.27 -20.13
CA LYS A 106 27.54 -25.44 -20.33
C LYS A 106 28.85 -25.35 -19.56
N ARG A 107 29.33 -24.13 -19.28
CA ARG A 107 30.52 -23.88 -18.44
C ARG A 107 30.27 -24.14 -16.95
N ASN A 108 29.03 -23.97 -16.49
CA ASN A 108 28.62 -24.17 -15.09
C ASN A 108 28.19 -25.62 -14.77
N ILE A 109 28.03 -26.48 -15.79
CA ILE A 109 27.75 -27.91 -15.62
C ILE A 109 28.85 -28.61 -14.79
N GLN A 110 30.08 -28.09 -14.80
CA GLN A 110 31.17 -28.61 -13.97
C GLN A 110 30.99 -28.26 -12.48
N ALA A 111 30.35 -27.13 -12.14
CA ALA A 111 30.06 -26.78 -10.74
C ALA A 111 28.87 -27.58 -10.18
N ALA A 112 27.86 -27.87 -11.00
CA ALA A 112 26.76 -28.77 -10.62
C ALA A 112 27.23 -30.23 -10.40
N LYS A 113 28.33 -30.63 -11.05
CA LYS A 113 28.98 -31.93 -10.81
C LYS A 113 29.95 -31.92 -9.62
N ALA A 114 30.45 -30.74 -9.21
CA ALA A 114 31.28 -30.55 -8.02
C ALA A 114 30.47 -30.49 -6.71
N GLN A 115 29.15 -30.40 -6.79
CA GLN A 115 28.24 -30.69 -5.68
C GLN A 115 27.84 -32.17 -5.67
N SER A 116 28.81 -33.04 -5.95
CA SER A 116 28.77 -34.43 -5.52
C SER A 116 29.16 -34.50 -4.05
N GLY A 117 28.48 -35.31 -3.24
CA GLY A 117 29.12 -35.93 -2.07
C GLY A 117 28.61 -35.48 -0.71
N GLY A 118 27.33 -35.75 -0.45
CA GLY A 118 26.81 -35.88 0.91
C GLY A 118 25.79 -37.00 0.92
N SER A 119 26.25 -38.25 1.04
CA SER A 119 25.40 -39.40 1.35
C SER A 119 24.85 -39.22 2.76
N GLY A 120 23.79 -38.41 2.87
CA GLY A 120 22.94 -38.35 4.04
C GLY A 120 21.64 -39.03 3.68
N THR A 121 21.51 -40.31 4.03
CA THR A 121 20.22 -40.98 4.07
C THR A 121 19.24 -40.07 4.79
N ARG A 122 18.20 -39.61 4.07
CA ARG A 122 17.13 -38.82 4.65
C ARG A 122 16.40 -39.73 5.63
N LEU A 123 16.83 -39.72 6.89
CA LEU A 123 16.18 -40.48 7.96
C LEU A 123 14.72 -40.03 8.02
N PRO A 124 13.75 -40.97 8.06
CA PRO A 124 12.35 -40.62 8.17
C PRO A 124 12.13 -39.81 9.45
N PRO A 125 11.21 -38.82 9.44
CA PRO A 125 10.97 -37.97 10.59
C PRO A 125 10.54 -38.84 11.77
N ARG A 126 11.38 -38.89 12.81
CA ARG A 126 11.05 -39.60 14.05
C ARG A 126 9.89 -38.84 14.73
N PRO A 127 8.76 -39.49 15.04
CA PRO A 127 7.69 -38.84 15.79
C PRO A 127 8.17 -38.50 17.21
N GLY A 128 7.89 -37.27 17.65
CA GLY A 128 8.37 -36.69 18.91
C GLY A 128 7.68 -37.20 20.18
N PHE A 129 7.23 -38.46 20.22
CA PHE A 129 6.68 -39.07 21.43
C PHE A 129 7.39 -40.39 21.72
N LYS A 130 7.73 -40.60 22.99
CA LYS A 130 8.39 -41.82 23.48
C LYS A 130 7.35 -42.93 23.56
N THR A 131 7.62 -44.06 22.91
CA THR A 131 6.74 -45.24 22.97
C THR A 131 7.12 -46.11 24.17
N LEU A 132 6.20 -46.95 24.64
CA LEU A 132 6.39 -47.88 25.76
C LEU A 132 7.61 -48.81 25.59
N ALA A 133 8.09 -49.01 24.36
CA ALA A 133 9.29 -49.77 24.06
C ALA A 133 10.60 -49.09 24.54
N ASP A 134 10.58 -47.77 24.77
CA ASP A 134 11.75 -46.97 25.19
C ASP A 134 11.87 -46.82 26.72
N LEU A 135 10.86 -47.29 27.47
CA LEU A 135 10.80 -47.24 28.94
C LEU A 135 11.15 -48.57 29.62
N GLY A 136 11.44 -49.62 28.84
CA GLY A 136 11.65 -50.99 29.33
C GLY A 136 13.12 -51.42 29.44
N SER A 137 14.07 -50.48 29.32
CA SER A 137 15.51 -50.75 29.36
C SER A 137 16.20 -49.95 30.47
N GLU A 138 15.76 -50.18 31.71
CA GLU A 138 16.51 -49.95 32.95
C GLU A 138 16.60 -51.26 33.74
#